data_AF-A0A844M7I7-F1
#
_entry.id   AF-A0A844M7I7-F1
#
_cell.length_a   1.000
_cell.length_b   1.000
_cell.length_c   1.000
_cell.angle_alpha   90.00
_cell.angle_beta   90.00
_cell.angle_gamma   90.00
#
_symmetry.space_group_name_H-M   'P 1'
#
loop_
_entity.id
_entity.type
_entity.pdbx_description
1 polymer ?
#
loop_
_entity_poly.entity_id
_entity_poly.type
_entity_poly.pdbx_seq_one_letter_code
_entity_poly.pdbx_strand_id
1 'polypeptide(L)'
;MKFAELIQNFPYALKTEPQKFNIEDLQDLDRILADLDREPDEVIQKVKNWFMSHTNARDDIIRIASPTRQVNVLPRQAPSREATIIQNLFELRETNREVLRQNNQEPPKSDDRQ
;
A
#
# COMPACT_ATOMS: atom_id res chain seq x y z
N MET A 1 7.18 4.22 -13.68
CA MET A 1 6.63 3.04 -12.98
C MET A 1 5.18 2.88 -13.40
N LYS A 2 4.77 1.69 -13.86
CA LYS A 2 3.39 1.39 -14.24
C LYS A 2 2.52 1.23 -12.98
N PHE A 3 1.20 1.43 -13.09
CA PHE A 3 0.26 1.21 -11.99
C PHE A 3 0.42 -0.17 -11.32
N ALA A 4 0.52 -1.23 -12.13
CA ALA A 4 0.73 -2.59 -11.63
C ALA A 4 2.03 -2.75 -10.82
N GLU A 5 3.09 -2.02 -11.18
CA GLU A 5 4.34 -2.02 -10.39
C GLU A 5 4.16 -1.22 -9.10
N LEU A 6 3.45 -0.09 -9.12
CA LEU A 6 3.19 0.70 -7.92
C LEU A 6 2.43 -0.11 -6.87
N ILE A 7 1.31 -0.73 -7.24
CA ILE A 7 0.51 -1.54 -6.29
C ILE A 7 1.28 -2.76 -5.77
N GLN A 8 2.16 -3.34 -6.58
CA GLN A 8 2.98 -4.48 -6.17
C GLN A 8 4.03 -4.07 -5.15
N ASN A 9 4.60 -2.86 -5.27
CA ASN A 9 5.66 -2.38 -4.39
C ASN A 9 5.13 -1.60 -3.18
N PHE A 10 3.87 -1.17 -3.20
CA PHE A 10 3.29 -0.38 -2.12
C PHE A 10 3.24 -1.14 -0.78
N PRO A 11 2.80 -2.41 -0.71
CA PRO A 11 2.87 -3.19 0.54
C PRO A 11 4.29 -3.23 1.12
N TYR A 12 5.30 -3.41 0.26
CA TYR A 12 6.70 -3.39 0.69
C TYR A 12 7.11 -2.02 1.23
N ALA A 13 6.74 -0.94 0.55
CA ALA A 13 7.03 0.42 1.01
C ALA A 13 6.39 0.73 2.38
N LEU A 14 5.14 0.31 2.57
CA LEU A 14 4.42 0.43 3.84
C LEU A 14 5.09 -0.35 4.98
N LYS A 15 5.63 -1.54 4.70
CA LYS A 15 6.36 -2.34 5.71
C LYS A 15 7.76 -1.78 6.02
N THR A 16 8.39 -1.12 5.04
CA THR A 16 9.78 -0.65 5.16
C THR A 16 9.88 0.72 5.82
N GLU A 17 9.06 1.67 5.38
CA GLU A 17 9.03 3.03 5.92
C GLU A 17 7.57 3.52 6.12
N PRO A 18 6.76 2.90 7.00
CA PRO A 18 5.37 3.29 7.24
C PRO A 18 5.22 4.78 7.62
N GLN A 19 6.22 5.34 8.31
CA GLN A 19 6.27 6.74 8.75
C GLN A 19 6.37 7.76 7.61
N LYS A 20 6.61 7.33 6.37
CA LYS A 20 6.63 8.21 5.18
C LYS A 20 5.22 8.48 4.64
N PHE A 21 4.24 7.68 5.03
CA PHE A 21 2.88 7.78 4.55
C PHE A 21 2.01 8.50 5.59
N ASN A 22 1.18 9.43 5.13
CA ASN A 22 0.23 10.10 6.00
C ASN A 22 -0.89 9.12 6.40
N ILE A 23 -1.25 9.09 7.68
CA ILE A 23 -2.33 8.25 8.20
C ILE A 23 -3.66 8.58 7.50
N GLU A 24 -3.93 9.85 7.22
CA GLU A 24 -5.16 10.26 6.51
C GLU A 24 -5.23 9.67 5.10
N ASP A 25 -4.10 9.70 4.37
CA ASP A 25 -3.95 9.11 3.05
C ASP A 25 -4.19 7.59 3.11
N LEU A 26 -3.64 6.92 4.13
CA LEU A 26 -3.83 5.49 4.36
C LEU A 26 -5.29 5.14 4.71
N GLN A 27 -5.99 5.98 5.48
CA GLN A 27 -7.40 5.79 5.79
C GLN A 27 -8.30 6.00 4.57
N ASP A 28 -8.02 7.03 3.75
CA ASP A 28 -8.71 7.26 2.49
C ASP A 28 -8.54 6.06 1.54
N LEU A 29 -7.32 5.56 1.44
CA LEU A 29 -7.01 4.38 0.64
C LEU A 29 -7.75 3.13 1.16
N ASP A 30 -7.84 2.89 2.48
CA ASP A 30 -8.60 1.75 3.02
C ASP A 30 -10.09 1.85 2.68
N ARG A 31 -10.66 3.05 2.67
CA ARG A 31 -12.05 3.28 2.25
C ARG A 31 -12.25 2.93 0.78
N ILE A 32 -11.34 3.36 -0.11
CA ILE A 32 -11.40 3.00 -1.53
C ILE A 32 -11.28 1.49 -1.72
N LEU A 33 -10.38 0.83 -0.98
CA LEU A 33 -10.17 -0.61 -1.05
C LEU A 33 -11.29 -1.44 -0.37
N ALA A 34 -12.18 -0.81 0.39
CA ALA A 34 -13.26 -1.51 1.08
C ALA A 34 -14.29 -2.12 0.11
N ASP A 35 -14.48 -1.49 -1.05
CA ASP A 35 -15.41 -1.93 -2.09
C ASP A 35 -14.78 -2.89 -3.11
N LEU A 36 -13.53 -3.33 -2.90
CA LEU A 36 -12.78 -4.17 -3.85
C LEU A 36 -13.49 -5.51 -4.13
N ASP A 37 -14.17 -6.07 -3.13
CA ASP A 37 -14.94 -7.31 -3.23
C ASP A 37 -16.21 -7.18 -4.10
N ARG A 38 -16.73 -5.94 -4.26
CA ARG A 38 -18.00 -5.66 -4.95
C ARG A 38 -17.77 -5.11 -6.35
N GLU A 39 -16.86 -4.15 -6.47
CA GLU A 39 -16.67 -3.34 -7.70
C GLU A 39 -15.17 -3.20 -8.04
N PRO A 40 -14.48 -4.31 -8.38
CA PRO A 40 -13.02 -4.32 -8.53
C PRO A 40 -12.52 -3.37 -9.63
N ASP A 41 -13.21 -3.28 -10.77
CA ASP A 41 -12.85 -2.36 -11.86
C ASP A 41 -12.93 -0.89 -11.46
N GLU A 42 -13.99 -0.52 -10.74
CA GLU A 42 -14.18 0.85 -10.26
C GLU A 42 -13.13 1.19 -9.21
N VAL A 43 -12.85 0.26 -8.28
CA VAL A 43 -11.79 0.42 -7.27
C VAL A 43 -10.42 0.56 -7.93
N ILE A 44 -10.10 -0.22 -8.97
CA ILE A 44 -8.84 -0.07 -9.72
C ILE A 44 -8.72 1.36 -10.30
N GLN A 45 -9.80 1.92 -10.83
CA GLN A 45 -9.79 3.30 -11.34
C GLN A 45 -9.65 4.33 -10.22
N LYS A 46 -10.37 4.16 -9.10
CA LYS A 46 -10.26 5.02 -7.92
C LYS A 46 -8.84 5.02 -7.35
N VAL A 47 -8.20 3.85 -7.23
CA VAL A 47 -6.82 3.74 -6.75
C VAL A 47 -5.83 4.36 -7.74
N LYS A 48 -6.03 4.21 -9.05
CA LYS A 48 -5.22 4.93 -10.06
C LYS A 48 -5.31 6.44 -9.88
N ASN A 49 -6.53 6.97 -9.74
CA ASN A 49 -6.76 8.39 -9.52
C ASN A 49 -6.15 8.85 -8.20
N TRP A 50 -6.27 8.04 -7.16
CA TRP A 50 -5.65 8.30 -5.86
C TRP A 50 -4.14 8.49 -5.98
N PHE A 51 -3.43 7.61 -6.71
CA PHE A 51 -1.99 7.78 -6.95
C PHE A 51 -1.63 9.00 -7.81
N MET A 52 -2.56 9.49 -8.63
CA MET A 52 -2.36 10.72 -9.39
C MET A 52 -2.54 11.95 -8.51
N SER A 53 -3.47 11.92 -7.55
CA SER A 53 -3.71 13.00 -6.59
C SER A 53 -2.67 13.03 -5.46
N HIS A 54 -2.20 11.87 -5.00
CA HIS A 54 -1.25 11.74 -3.89
C HIS A 54 0.16 11.47 -4.43
N THR A 55 0.71 12.45 -5.14
CA THR A 55 2.02 12.33 -5.80
C THR A 55 3.16 12.06 -4.81
N ASN A 56 3.08 12.61 -3.59
CA ASN A 56 4.09 12.39 -2.55
C ASN A 56 4.17 10.91 -2.16
N ALA A 57 3.04 10.27 -1.86
CA ALA A 57 2.99 8.85 -1.54
C ALA A 57 3.53 8.00 -2.70
N ARG A 58 3.17 8.35 -3.93
CA ARG A 58 3.70 7.70 -5.14
C ARG A 58 5.22 7.84 -5.25
N ASP A 59 5.76 9.03 -5.04
CA ASP A 59 7.20 9.29 -5.15
C ASP A 59 7.98 8.58 -4.03
N ASP A 60 7.43 8.52 -2.81
CA ASP A 60 8.03 7.74 -1.72
C ASP A 60 8.05 6.25 -2.04
N ILE A 61 6.96 5.69 -2.60
CA ILE A 61 6.96 4.28 -3.06
C ILE A 61 8.03 4.07 -4.11
N ILE A 62 8.13 4.98 -5.10
CA ILE A 62 9.17 4.89 -6.14
C ILE A 62 10.54 4.96 -5.50
N ARG A 63 10.77 5.87 -4.54
CA ARG A 63 12.04 6.05 -3.86
C ARG A 63 12.43 4.85 -3.03
N ILE A 64 11.51 4.24 -2.29
CA ILE A 64 11.72 3.07 -1.43
C ILE A 64 11.90 1.79 -2.27
N ALA A 65 11.18 1.68 -3.39
CA ALA A 65 11.29 0.57 -4.33
C ALA A 65 12.44 0.72 -5.34
N SER A 66 13.04 1.92 -5.47
CA SER A 66 14.15 2.18 -6.40
C SER A 66 15.52 1.61 -5.99
N PRO A 67 15.95 1.54 -4.71
CA PRO A 67 17.27 1.03 -4.35
C PRO A 67 17.46 -0.47 -4.64
N THR A 68 16.39 -1.23 -4.93
CA THR A 68 16.43 -2.68 -5.22
C THR A 68 16.35 -3.02 -6.71
N ARG A 69 16.75 -2.13 -7.61
CA ARG A 69 17.05 -2.54 -9.02
C ARG A 69 18.13 -3.62 -9.12
N GLN A 70 18.82 -3.97 -8.03
CA GLN A 70 19.69 -5.12 -7.93
C GLN A 70 19.33 -5.97 -6.69
N VAL A 71 19.27 -7.29 -6.89
CA VAL A 71 19.43 -8.40 -5.91
C VAL A 71 18.21 -9.25 -5.53
N ASN A 72 16.96 -8.80 -5.47
CA ASN A 72 15.86 -9.76 -5.27
C ASN A 72 14.69 -9.47 -6.19
N VAL A 73 14.79 -10.06 -7.38
CA VAL A 73 13.69 -10.26 -8.30
C VAL A 73 12.67 -11.14 -7.56
N LEU A 74 11.75 -10.51 -6.81
CA LEU A 74 10.39 -11.04 -6.72
C LEU A 74 10.04 -11.43 -8.16
N PRO A 75 9.67 -12.69 -8.43
CA PRO A 75 9.47 -13.15 -9.80
C PRO A 75 8.59 -12.12 -10.46
N ARG A 76 9.09 -11.47 -11.51
CA ARG A 76 8.33 -10.51 -12.31
C ARG A 76 7.12 -11.29 -12.80
N GLN A 77 6.03 -11.26 -12.04
CA GLN A 77 4.80 -11.88 -12.44
C GLN A 77 4.43 -11.19 -13.74
N ALA A 78 4.09 -12.03 -14.73
CA ALA A 78 3.83 -11.60 -16.09
C ALA A 78 2.91 -10.36 -16.08
N PRO A 79 3.16 -9.40 -16.98
CA PRO A 79 2.46 -8.13 -16.96
C PRO A 79 0.95 -8.35 -17.04
N SER A 80 0.22 -7.56 -16.26
CA SER A 80 -1.13 -7.10 -16.60
C SER A 80 -2.21 -8.17 -16.81
N ARG A 81 -2.38 -9.10 -15.86
CA ARG A 81 -3.68 -9.76 -15.69
C ARG A 81 -4.43 -9.05 -14.57
N GLU A 82 -5.67 -8.66 -14.82
CA GLU A 82 -6.55 -7.99 -13.84
C GLU A 82 -6.61 -8.78 -12.51
N ALA A 83 -6.62 -10.11 -12.58
CA ALA A 83 -6.53 -10.97 -11.39
C ALA A 83 -5.29 -10.71 -10.51
N THR A 84 -4.12 -10.45 -11.11
CA THR A 84 -2.90 -10.11 -10.37
C THR A 84 -3.00 -8.71 -9.76
N ILE A 85 -3.63 -7.77 -10.47
CA ILE A 85 -3.88 -6.42 -9.94
C ILE A 85 -4.79 -6.50 -8.72
N ILE A 86 -5.90 -7.23 -8.83
CA ILE A 86 -6.85 -7.44 -7.73
C ILE A 86 -6.16 -8.11 -6.54
N GLN A 87 -5.36 -9.15 -6.76
CA GLN A 87 -4.59 -9.80 -5.70
C GLN A 87 -3.66 -8.82 -4.97
N ASN A 88 -2.94 -7.98 -5.72
CA ASN A 88 -2.05 -6.97 -5.13
C ASN A 88 -2.84 -5.90 -4.35
N LEU A 89 -4.05 -5.55 -4.78
CA LEU A 89 -4.92 -4.62 -4.05
C LEU A 89 -5.45 -5.23 -2.75
N PHE A 90 -5.75 -6.53 -2.73
CA PHE A 90 -6.07 -7.24 -1.48
C PHE A 90 -4.89 -7.25 -0.51
N GLU A 91 -3.69 -7.61 -0.99
CA GLU A 91 -2.49 -7.60 -0.15
C GLU A 91 -2.16 -6.19 0.38
N LEU A 92 -2.36 -5.16 -0.46
CA LEU A 92 -2.23 -3.77 -0.07
C LEU A 92 -3.24 -3.39 1.02
N ARG A 93 -4.51 -3.78 0.87
CA ARG A 93 -5.54 -3.52 1.89
C ARG A 93 -5.17 -4.14 3.24
N GLU A 94 -4.71 -5.39 3.24
CA GLU A 94 -4.28 -6.06 4.48
C GLU A 94 -3.10 -5.36 5.13
N THR A 95 -2.07 -5.04 4.36
CA THR A 95 -0.87 -4.34 4.86
C THR A 95 -1.21 -2.94 5.36
N ASN A 96 -2.06 -2.21 4.64
CA ASN A 96 -2.51 -0.88 5.02
C ASN A 96 -3.27 -0.90 6.36
N ARG A 97 -4.15 -1.88 6.54
CA ARG A 97 -4.87 -2.10 7.81
C ARG A 97 -3.94 -2.46 8.96
N GLU A 98 -2.91 -3.25 8.71
CA GLU A 98 -1.89 -3.56 9.71
C GLU A 98 -1.14 -2.30 10.16
N VAL A 99 -0.67 -1.46 9.24
CA VAL A 99 -0.01 -0.19 9.55
C VAL A 99 -0.93 0.77 10.30
N LEU A 100 -2.19 0.88 9.89
CA LEU A 100 -3.19 1.70 10.57
C LEU A 100 -3.46 1.21 12.01
N ARG A 101 -3.52 -0.12 12.21
CA ARG A 101 -3.66 -0.70 13.55
C ARG A 101 -2.44 -0.43 14.43
N GLN A 102 -1.24 -0.60 13.90
CA GLN A 102 0.00 -0.34 14.64
C GLN A 102 0.14 1.14 15.01
N ASN A 103 -0.32 2.07 14.17
CA ASN A 103 -0.32 3.50 14.49
C ASN A 103 -1.40 3.89 15.51
N ASN A 104 -2.54 3.20 15.53
CA ASN A 104 -3.61 3.43 16.51
C ASN A 104 -3.38 2.70 17.84
N GLN A 105 -2.47 1.73 17.89
CA GLN A 105 -2.00 1.15 19.14
C GLN A 105 -0.93 2.08 19.73
N GLU A 106 -1.36 2.99 20.60
CA GLU A 106 -0.48 3.65 21.57
C GLU A 106 0.49 2.62 22.18
N PRO A 107 1.75 2.97 22.49
CA PRO A 107 2.66 2.05 23.16
C PRO A 107 1.96 1.51 24.42
N PRO A 108 2.11 0.21 24.75
CA PRO A 108 1.58 -0.30 26.00
C PRO A 108 2.09 0.63 27.09
N LYS A 109 1.19 1.33 27.77
CA LYS A 109 1.53 2.03 29.01
C LYS A 109 2.20 0.98 29.86
N SER A 110 3.51 1.10 29.99
CA SER A 110 4.29 0.27 30.89
C SER A 110 3.59 0.30 32.23
N ASP A 111 3.27 -0.91 32.69
CA ASP A 111 2.79 -1.27 34.00
C ASP A 111 3.56 -0.46 35.06
N ASP A 112 2.97 0.64 35.53
CA ASP A 112 3.46 1.34 36.73
C ASP A 112 2.89 0.58 37.92
N ARG A 113 3.63 -0.46 38.32
CA ARG A 113 3.48 -1.09 39.62
C ARG A 113 3.78 -0.05 40.70
N GLN A 114 2.75 0.36 41.44
CA GLN A 114 2.88 0.81 42.82
C GLN A 114 1.81 0.17 43.70
#